data_AF-A0A6M3L9C4-F1
#
_entry.id   AF-A0A6M3L9C4-F1
#
_cell.length_a   1.000
_cell.length_b   1.000
_cell.length_c   1.000
_cell.angle_alpha   90.00
_cell.angle_beta   90.00
_cell.angle_gamma   90.00
#
_symmetry.space_group_name_H-M   'P 1'
#
loop_
_entity.id
_entity.type
_entity.pdbx_description
1 polymer ?
#
loop_
_entity_poly.entity_id
_entity_poly.type
_entity_poly.pdbx_seq_one_letter_code
_entity_poly.pdbx_strand_id
1 'polypeptide(L)'
;MARVTRTITSDAFTDPVKLSGYFNLSISGTWTGTITVQRSFDLGDTWHDVDTFTANTEEYGLEPEHTNAVYYRIGAKSSAFTGGSCNLRLSN
;
A
#
# COMPACT_ATOMS: atom_id res chain seq x y z
N MET A 1 1.04 -16.42 -5.73
CA MET A 1 1.29 -15.01 -6.09
C MET A 1 0.36 -14.16 -5.25
N ALA A 2 0.92 -13.32 -4.40
CA ALA A 2 0.16 -12.46 -3.51
C ALA A 2 -0.13 -11.16 -4.24
N ARG A 3 -1.38 -10.69 -4.24
CA ARG A 3 -1.77 -9.44 -4.90
C ARG A 3 -2.96 -8.82 -4.19
N VAL A 4 -2.92 -7.50 -4.05
CA VAL A 4 -4.09 -6.69 -3.74
C VAL A 4 -4.21 -5.54 -4.73
N THR A 5 -5.42 -5.18 -5.09
CA THR A 5 -5.72 -4.03 -5.94
C THR A 5 -6.95 -3.33 -5.40
N ARG A 6 -6.92 -2.00 -5.31
CA ARG A 6 -8.07 -1.19 -4.90
C ARG A 6 -8.04 0.16 -5.59
N THR A 7 -9.21 0.61 -6.03
CA THR A 7 -9.43 2.03 -6.37
C THR A 7 -10.02 2.72 -5.15
N ILE A 8 -9.41 3.82 -4.71
CA ILE A 8 -9.92 4.66 -3.62
C ILE A 8 -10.39 6.01 -4.17
N THR A 9 -11.50 6.50 -3.63
CA THR A 9 -12.06 7.84 -3.89
C THR A 9 -12.25 8.64 -2.59
N SER A 10 -11.74 8.10 -1.49
CA SER A 10 -11.76 8.65 -0.13
C SER A 10 -10.67 7.98 0.70
N ASP A 11 -10.44 8.43 1.92
CA ASP A 11 -9.52 7.79 2.86
C ASP A 11 -9.85 6.30 3.04
N ALA A 12 -8.95 5.44 2.59
CA ALA A 12 -9.06 4.00 2.72
C ALA A 12 -7.71 3.34 2.41
N PHE A 13 -7.47 2.21 3.04
CA PHE A 13 -6.39 1.29 2.68
C PHE A 13 -6.92 0.11 1.86
N THR A 14 -6.05 -0.50 1.05
CA THR A 14 -6.29 -1.85 0.52
C THR A 14 -6.51 -2.85 1.66
N ASP A 15 -7.08 -4.01 1.33
CA ASP A 15 -6.96 -5.16 2.22
C ASP A 15 -5.46 -5.50 2.46
N PRO A 16 -5.09 -5.99 3.65
CA PRO A 16 -3.75 -6.48 3.91
C PRO A 16 -3.34 -7.59 2.95
N VAL A 17 -2.11 -7.55 2.46
CA VAL A 17 -1.51 -8.62 1.65
C VAL A 17 -0.18 -9.07 2.27
N LYS A 18 0.02 -10.38 2.39
CA LYS A 18 1.30 -10.94 2.82
C LYS A 18 2.31 -10.85 1.69
N LEU A 19 3.46 -10.22 1.93
CA LEU A 19 4.55 -10.08 0.96
C LEU A 19 5.87 -10.60 1.55
N SER A 20 6.75 -11.13 0.70
CA SER A 20 8.09 -11.60 1.07
C SER A 20 8.98 -11.65 -0.18
N GLY A 21 10.24 -11.22 -0.09
CA GLY A 21 11.08 -11.01 -1.26
C GLY A 21 10.69 -9.73 -2.03
N TYR A 22 11.08 -9.67 -3.31
CA TYR A 22 10.79 -8.50 -4.15
C TYR A 22 9.31 -8.39 -4.50
N PHE A 23 8.71 -7.23 -4.32
CA PHE A 23 7.31 -6.98 -4.70
C PHE A 23 7.20 -5.71 -5.52
N ASN A 24 6.14 -5.60 -6.32
CA ASN A 24 5.81 -4.42 -7.12
C ASN A 24 4.79 -3.55 -6.39
N LEU A 25 4.93 -2.23 -6.55
CA LEU A 25 4.01 -1.19 -6.14
C LEU A 25 3.61 -0.38 -7.37
N SER A 26 2.31 -0.13 -7.53
CA SER A 26 1.78 0.73 -8.58
C SER A 26 0.73 1.66 -8.00
N ILE A 27 0.89 2.96 -8.25
CA ILE A 27 -0.05 4.03 -7.91
C ILE A 27 -0.36 4.80 -9.19
N SER A 28 -1.62 4.79 -9.61
CA SER A 28 -2.04 5.44 -10.85
C SER A 28 -3.40 6.13 -10.72
N GLY A 29 -3.81 6.85 -11.77
CA GLY A 29 -5.08 7.57 -11.83
C GLY A 29 -4.92 9.09 -11.78
N THR A 30 -5.99 9.78 -11.42
CA THR A 30 -6.02 11.24 -11.28
C THR A 30 -6.58 11.55 -9.90
N TRP A 31 -5.69 11.93 -8.99
CA TRP A 31 -6.00 12.10 -7.57
C TRP A 31 -5.12 13.17 -6.94
N THR A 32 -5.54 13.65 -5.78
CA THR A 32 -4.79 14.57 -4.93
C THR A 32 -4.84 14.07 -3.49
N GLY A 33 -3.75 14.23 -2.77
CA GLY A 33 -3.61 13.80 -1.37
C GLY A 33 -2.28 13.13 -1.12
N THR A 34 -2.22 12.34 -0.05
CA THR A 34 -1.05 11.55 0.33
C THR A 34 -1.44 10.08 0.46
N ILE A 35 -0.78 9.22 -0.33
CA ILE A 35 -0.85 7.77 -0.21
C ILE A 35 0.29 7.31 0.71
N THR A 36 0.02 6.36 1.58
CA THR A 36 0.95 5.79 2.55
C THR A 36 1.01 4.29 2.34
N VAL A 37 2.22 3.74 2.33
CA VAL A 37 2.45 2.29 2.44
C VAL A 37 2.65 1.98 3.91
N GLN A 38 1.94 0.99 4.42
CA GLN A 38 2.07 0.52 5.79
C GLN A 38 2.45 -0.94 5.83
N ARG A 39 3.22 -1.30 6.85
CA ARG A 39 3.66 -2.66 7.14
C ARG A 39 3.24 -3.07 8.55
N SER A 40 2.90 -4.35 8.72
CA SER A 40 2.53 -4.97 9.99
C SER A 40 3.30 -6.27 10.19
N PHE A 41 3.71 -6.52 11.44
CA PHE A 41 4.41 -7.73 11.89
C PHE A 41 3.56 -8.64 12.77
N ASP A 42 2.33 -8.23 13.05
CA ASP A 42 1.41 -8.83 14.01
C ASP A 42 0.03 -9.08 13.38
N LEU A 43 0.05 -9.58 12.14
CA LEU A 43 -1.16 -9.99 11.40
C LEU A 43 -2.17 -8.87 11.16
N GLY A 44 -1.73 -7.61 11.19
CA GLY A 44 -2.55 -6.43 10.92
C GLY A 44 -3.09 -5.73 12.16
N ASP A 45 -2.64 -6.09 13.37
CA ASP A 45 -3.04 -5.40 14.60
C ASP A 45 -2.39 -4.02 14.72
N THR A 46 -1.08 -3.92 14.44
CA THR A 46 -0.33 -2.65 14.39
C THR A 46 0.25 -2.39 13.01
N TRP A 47 0.35 -1.11 12.67
CA TRP A 47 0.78 -0.66 11.34
C TRP A 47 1.82 0.45 11.45
N HIS A 48 2.93 0.27 10.75
CA HIS A 48 4.01 1.24 10.64
C HIS A 48 4.03 1.83 9.23
N ASP A 49 4.04 3.16 9.14
CA ASP A 49 4.25 3.86 7.88
C ASP A 49 5.69 3.62 7.42
N VAL A 50 5.84 3.09 6.20
CA VAL A 50 7.16 2.79 5.62
C VAL A 50 7.48 3.65 4.40
N ASP A 51 6.45 4.22 3.75
CA ASP A 51 6.63 5.13 2.63
C ASP A 51 5.40 6.03 2.41
N THR A 52 5.59 7.14 1.69
CA THR A 52 4.52 8.07 1.31
C THR A 52 4.71 8.65 -0.08
N PHE A 53 3.60 8.81 -0.80
CA PHE A 53 3.57 9.28 -2.18
C PHE A 53 2.51 10.37 -2.37
N THR A 54 2.85 11.39 -3.16
CA THR A 54 1.95 12.50 -3.55
C THR A 54 1.71 12.58 -5.06
N ALA A 55 2.22 11.61 -5.81
CA ALA A 55 2.07 11.47 -7.25
C ALA A 55 1.98 9.99 -7.64
N ASN A 56 1.55 9.72 -8.87
CA ASN A 56 1.61 8.39 -9.47
C ASN A 56 3.07 7.88 -9.51
N THR A 57 3.26 6.59 -9.26
CA THR A 57 4.57 5.94 -9.32
C THR A 57 4.43 4.45 -9.65
N GLU A 58 5.51 3.88 -10.19
CA GLU A 58 5.66 2.46 -10.49
C GLU A 58 7.02 2.02 -9.93
N GLU A 59 6.98 1.29 -8.81
CA GLU A 59 8.15 0.98 -8.01
C GLU A 59 8.17 -0.50 -7.59
N TYR A 60 9.26 -0.88 -6.95
CA TYR A 60 9.40 -2.17 -6.29
C TYR A 60 9.94 -1.99 -4.89
N GLY A 61 9.65 -2.95 -4.02
CA GLY A 61 10.20 -3.05 -2.69
C GLY A 61 10.78 -4.44 -2.42
N LEU A 62 11.43 -4.60 -1.27
CA LEU A 62 11.96 -5.87 -0.79
C LEU A 62 11.51 -6.07 0.66
N GLU A 63 10.85 -7.19 0.92
CA GLU A 63 10.62 -7.67 2.29
C GLU A 63 11.56 -8.83 2.58
N PRO A 64 12.68 -8.61 3.30
CA PRO A 64 13.69 -9.65 3.54
C PRO A 64 13.22 -10.77 4.49
N GLU A 65 12.12 -10.58 5.21
CA GLU A 65 11.61 -11.52 6.19
C GLU A 65 10.75 -12.61 5.50
N HIS A 66 11.36 -13.76 5.24
CA HIS A 66 10.69 -14.86 4.53
C HIS A 66 9.83 -15.77 5.42
N THR A 67 10.08 -15.78 6.73
CA THR A 67 9.47 -16.75 7.66
C THR A 67 8.24 -16.21 8.39
N ASN A 68 8.12 -14.89 8.53
CA ASN A 68 7.03 -14.27 9.27
C ASN A 68 5.97 -13.73 8.31
N ALA A 69 4.72 -13.72 8.77
CA ALA A 69 3.62 -13.18 7.99
C ALA A 69 3.65 -11.65 8.05
N VAL A 70 4.57 -11.03 7.31
CA VAL A 70 4.63 -9.58 7.19
C VAL A 70 3.54 -9.12 6.21
N TYR A 71 2.64 -8.31 6.70
CA TYR A 71 1.53 -7.76 5.91
C TYR A 71 1.83 -6.35 5.47
N TYR A 72 1.42 -6.04 4.24
CA TYR A 72 1.45 -4.71 3.68
C TYR A 72 0.06 -4.26 3.31
N ARG A 73 -0.18 -2.95 3.42
CA ARG A 73 -1.34 -2.29 2.81
C ARG A 73 -0.91 -0.93 2.27
N ILE A 74 -1.64 -0.44 1.30
CA ILE A 74 -1.39 0.87 0.68
C ILE A 74 -2.70 1.65 0.61
N GLY A 75 -2.64 2.95 0.87
CA GLY A 75 -3.82 3.82 0.80
C GLY A 75 -3.66 5.12 1.53
N ALA A 76 -4.75 5.84 1.71
CA ALA A 76 -4.76 7.13 2.39
C ALA A 76 -5.17 6.96 3.85
N LYS A 77 -4.41 7.59 4.76
CA LYS A 77 -4.79 7.76 6.17
C LYS A 77 -5.99 8.71 6.29
N SER A 78 -6.63 8.74 7.45
CA SER A 78 -7.70 9.70 7.74
C SER A 78 -7.26 11.13 7.39
N SER A 79 -8.08 11.86 6.66
CA SER A 79 -7.87 13.21 6.14
C SER A 79 -6.70 13.41 5.16
N ALA A 80 -6.14 12.33 4.60
CA ALA A 80 -5.01 12.41 3.67
C ALA A 80 -5.43 12.47 2.20
N PHE A 81 -6.59 11.93 1.84
CA PHE A 81 -7.12 11.95 0.48
C PHE A 81 -8.01 13.17 0.25
N THR A 82 -7.67 14.00 -0.74
CA THR A 82 -8.37 15.28 -0.96
C THR A 82 -9.22 15.29 -2.22
N GLY A 83 -9.03 14.34 -3.15
CA GLY A 83 -9.92 14.21 -4.30
C GLY A 83 -9.47 13.26 -5.39
N GLY A 84 -10.40 12.97 -6.31
CA GLY A 84 -10.17 12.15 -7.49
C GLY A 84 -10.29 10.64 -7.25
N SER A 85 -9.62 9.86 -8.10
CA SER A 85 -9.63 8.40 -8.09
C SER A 85 -8.20 7.87 -8.20
N CYS A 86 -7.76 7.14 -7.19
CA CYS A 86 -6.42 6.58 -7.10
C CYS A 86 -6.49 5.04 -7.17
N ASN A 87 -5.79 4.46 -8.14
CA ASN A 87 -5.67 3.01 -8.31
C ASN A 87 -4.38 2.53 -7.66
N LEU A 88 -4.51 1.60 -6.72
CA LEU A 88 -3.42 1.09 -5.90
C LEU A 88 -3.24 -0.41 -6.14
N ARG A 89 -1.98 -0.85 -6.25
CA ARG A 89 -1.64 -2.26 -6.34
C ARG A 89 -0.35 -2.58 -5.61
N LEU A 90 -0.37 -3.70 -4.89
CA LEU A 90 0.82 -4.41 -4.41
C LEU A 90 0.78 -5.84 -4.95
N SER A 91 1.91 -6.37 -5.43
CA SER A 91 1.97 -7.77 -5.87
C SER A 91 3.38 -8.39 -5.89
N ASN A 92 3.45 -9.68 -5.56
CA ASN A 92 4.63 -10.54 -5.63
C ASN A 92 4.28 -11.89 -6.28
#